data_AF-A0AAF0FRB0-F1
#
_entry.id   AF-A0AAF0FRB0-F1
#
_cell.length_a   1.000
_cell.length_b   1.000
_cell.length_c   1.000
_cell.angle_alpha   90.00
_cell.angle_beta   90.00
_cell.angle_gamma   90.00
#
_symmetry.space_group_name_H-M   'P 1'
#
loop_
_entity.id
_entity.type
_entity.pdbx_description
1 polymer ?
#
loop_
_entity_poly.entity_id
_entity_poly.type
_entity_poly.pdbx_seq_one_letter_code
_entity_poly.pdbx_strand_id
1 'polypeptide(L)'
;MFTAIFFSGCTGRSSEENLKAMAEFATKANASAKHYDNMVESDPGNATAWVIRAMYYNNNFNQYDEALYSVNKALEINPELGLSWHTKGFILLNSGDKTGAALCYENATRYDPSLAGSTPDIDNFKTGGSQFVAVSYKAE
;
A
#
# COMPACT_ATOMS: atom_id res chain seq x y z
N MET A 1 -56.85 -11.94 32.96
CA MET A 1 -56.18 -10.70 33.42
C MET A 1 -54.78 -10.73 32.84
N PHE A 2 -54.54 -9.89 31.83
CA PHE A 2 -53.29 -9.55 31.11
C PHE A 2 -52.16 -10.58 30.97
N THR A 3 -52.09 -11.18 29.77
CA THR A 3 -50.87 -11.72 29.18
C THR A 3 -49.96 -10.57 28.73
N ALA A 4 -48.84 -10.36 29.42
CA ALA A 4 -47.79 -9.44 28.98
C ALA A 4 -46.85 -10.17 28.01
N ILE A 5 -47.07 -10.02 26.71
CA ILE A 5 -46.09 -10.39 25.68
C ILE A 5 -45.06 -9.26 25.65
N PHE A 6 -43.89 -9.51 26.24
CA PHE A 6 -42.71 -8.65 26.07
C PHE A 6 -42.22 -8.76 24.62
N PHE A 7 -42.64 -7.82 23.78
CA PHE A 7 -41.92 -7.52 22.55
C PHE A 7 -40.65 -6.77 22.92
N SER A 8 -39.54 -7.48 23.08
CA SER A 8 -38.22 -6.86 23.12
C SER A 8 -37.38 -7.33 21.94
N GLY A 9 -37.29 -6.44 20.95
CA GLY A 9 -35.97 -6.00 20.50
C GLY A 9 -35.22 -6.90 19.53
N CYS A 10 -35.83 -7.33 18.43
CA CYS A 10 -35.07 -7.82 17.27
C CYS A 10 -34.61 -6.65 16.37
N THR A 11 -33.86 -5.69 16.90
CA THR A 11 -33.13 -4.69 16.08
C THR A 11 -31.71 -4.39 16.59
N GLY A 12 -31.26 -4.99 17.70
CA GLY A 12 -29.93 -4.70 18.31
C GLY A 12 -28.86 -5.79 18.18
N ARG A 13 -29.20 -7.02 17.76
CA ARG A 13 -28.24 -8.15 17.76
C ARG A 13 -27.22 -8.09 16.62
N SER A 14 -27.63 -7.58 15.45
CA SER A 14 -26.74 -7.45 14.28
C SER A 14 -25.73 -6.31 14.42
N SER A 15 -26.05 -5.22 15.14
CA SER A 15 -25.10 -4.12 15.34
C SER A 15 -23.97 -4.49 16.30
N GLU A 16 -24.24 -5.24 17.38
CA GLU A 16 -23.19 -5.74 18.30
C GLU A 16 -22.30 -6.80 17.66
N GLU A 17 -22.86 -7.73 16.89
CA GLU A 17 -22.08 -8.74 16.15
C GLU A 17 -21.21 -8.09 15.06
N ASN A 18 -21.75 -7.11 14.33
CA ASN A 18 -20.97 -6.31 13.37
C ASN A 18 -19.89 -5.47 14.07
N LEU A 19 -20.16 -4.87 15.22
CA LEU A 19 -19.19 -4.08 15.97
C LEU A 19 -18.06 -4.97 16.52
N LYS A 20 -18.37 -6.18 16.98
CA LYS A 20 -17.37 -7.17 17.40
C LYS A 20 -16.53 -7.66 16.22
N ALA A 21 -17.14 -7.98 15.09
CA ALA A 21 -16.42 -8.39 13.88
C ALA A 21 -15.48 -7.28 13.38
N MET A 22 -15.92 -6.02 13.42
CA MET A 22 -15.07 -4.86 13.09
C MET A 22 -13.93 -4.68 14.10
N ALA A 23 -14.18 -4.87 15.40
CA ALA A 23 -13.14 -4.79 16.43
C ALA A 23 -12.11 -5.91 16.33
N GLU A 24 -12.53 -7.15 16.04
CA GLU A 24 -11.64 -8.28 15.79
C GLU A 24 -10.81 -8.07 14.52
N PHE A 25 -11.43 -7.57 13.46
CA PHE A 25 -10.73 -7.19 12.22
C PHE A 25 -9.69 -6.09 12.48
N ALA A 26 -10.07 -5.02 13.19
CA ALA A 26 -9.15 -3.94 13.56
C ALA A 26 -8.01 -4.43 14.46
N THR A 27 -8.29 -5.35 15.40
CA THR A 27 -7.26 -5.95 16.26
C THR A 27 -6.26 -6.78 15.46
N LYS A 28 -6.76 -7.60 14.53
CA LYS A 28 -5.91 -8.44 13.67
C LYS A 28 -5.09 -7.58 12.70
N ALA A 29 -5.68 -6.52 12.16
CA ALA A 29 -4.97 -5.55 11.34
C ALA A 29 -3.88 -4.81 12.14
N ASN A 30 -4.16 -4.38 13.38
CA ASN A 30 -3.15 -3.75 14.23
C ASN A 30 -2.00 -4.71 14.58
N ALA A 31 -2.31 -5.97 14.89
CA ALA A 31 -1.28 -6.98 15.13
C ALA A 31 -0.39 -7.22 13.89
N SER A 32 -1.01 -7.19 12.70
CA SER A 32 -0.29 -7.35 11.44
C SER A 32 0.59 -6.13 11.14
N ALA A 33 0.10 -4.91 11.34
CA ALA A 33 0.88 -3.67 11.18
C ALA A 33 2.14 -3.69 12.06
N LYS A 34 1.97 -4.06 13.34
CA LYS A 34 3.07 -4.19 14.29
C LYS A 34 4.12 -5.21 13.84
N HIS A 35 3.72 -6.30 13.18
CA HIS A 35 4.68 -7.28 12.67
C HIS A 35 5.60 -6.67 11.61
N TYR A 36 5.04 -5.91 10.65
CA TYR A 36 5.82 -5.25 9.60
C TYR A 36 6.64 -4.06 10.12
N ASP A 37 6.15 -3.34 11.13
CA ASP A 37 6.92 -2.30 11.81
C ASP A 37 8.13 -2.92 12.54
N ASN A 38 7.93 -4.03 13.26
CA ASN A 38 9.04 -4.74 13.90
C ASN A 38 10.08 -5.27 12.89
N MET A 39 9.68 -5.62 11.66
CA MET A 39 10.63 -6.05 10.63
C MET A 39 11.61 -4.93 10.25
N VAL A 40 11.10 -3.71 10.06
CA VAL A 40 11.96 -2.56 9.72
C VAL A 40 12.73 -2.03 10.92
N GLU A 41 12.23 -2.23 12.15
CA GLU A 41 12.98 -1.94 13.37
C GLU A 41 14.13 -2.93 13.61
N SER A 42 13.91 -4.20 13.31
CA SER A 42 14.92 -5.25 13.48
C SER A 42 16.07 -5.13 12.48
N ASP A 43 15.77 -4.68 11.26
CA ASP A 43 16.79 -4.43 10.23
C ASP A 43 16.45 -3.17 9.43
N PRO A 44 16.81 -1.98 9.94
CA PRO A 44 16.52 -0.72 9.28
C PRO A 44 17.24 -0.55 7.95
N GLY A 45 18.32 -1.30 7.70
CA GLY A 45 19.11 -1.25 6.47
C GLY A 45 18.60 -2.17 5.37
N ASN A 46 17.51 -2.90 5.60
CA ASN A 46 16.97 -3.85 4.64
C ASN A 46 15.86 -3.23 3.80
N ALA A 47 16.22 -2.78 2.58
CA ALA A 47 15.27 -2.20 1.64
C ALA A 47 14.06 -3.11 1.35
N THR A 48 14.26 -4.43 1.32
CA THR A 48 13.17 -5.40 1.11
C THR A 48 12.18 -5.41 2.27
N ALA A 49 12.63 -5.28 3.52
CA ALA A 49 11.73 -5.18 4.68
C ALA A 49 10.83 -3.94 4.58
N TRP A 50 11.39 -2.81 4.15
CA TRP A 50 10.66 -1.57 3.89
C TRP A 50 9.64 -1.71 2.75
N VAL A 51 9.97 -2.46 1.68
CA VAL A 51 9.03 -2.79 0.60
C VAL A 51 7.87 -3.64 1.10
N ILE A 52 8.14 -4.69 1.87
CA ILE A 52 7.10 -5.56 2.44
C ILE A 52 6.15 -4.75 3.32
N ARG A 53 6.69 -3.85 4.15
CA ARG A 53 5.91 -2.90 4.94
C ARG A 53 5.04 -2.01 4.05
N ALA A 54 5.59 -1.45 2.98
CA ALA A 54 4.83 -0.62 2.04
C ALA A 54 3.66 -1.37 1.40
N MET A 55 3.88 -2.62 0.96
CA MET A 55 2.83 -3.47 0.39
C MET A 55 1.70 -3.74 1.39
N TYR A 56 2.06 -3.96 2.67
CA TYR A 56 1.07 -4.16 3.73
C TYR A 56 0.16 -2.94 3.92
N TYR A 57 0.74 -1.74 4.06
CA TYR A 57 -0.03 -0.49 4.25
C TYR A 57 -0.85 -0.12 3.01
N ASN A 58 -0.36 -0.41 1.81
CA ASN A 58 -1.13 -0.19 0.59
C ASN A 58 -2.38 -1.07 0.52
N ASN A 59 -2.28 -2.32 1.00
CA ASN A 59 -3.40 -3.27 1.00
C ASN A 59 -4.36 -3.08 2.17
N ASN A 60 -3.92 -2.45 3.26
CA ASN A 60 -4.75 -2.22 4.45
C ASN A 60 -5.10 -0.73 4.56
N PHE A 61 -6.39 -0.43 4.38
CA PHE A 61 -7.00 0.87 4.66
C PHE A 61 -6.63 2.04 3.75
N ASN A 62 -6.11 1.80 2.53
CA ASN A 62 -5.71 2.88 1.62
C ASN A 62 -4.76 3.89 2.30
N GLN A 63 -3.90 3.40 3.20
CA GLN A 63 -2.88 4.17 3.90
C GLN A 63 -1.71 4.43 2.94
N TYR A 64 -1.99 5.17 1.88
CA TYR A 64 -1.03 5.46 0.82
C TYR A 64 0.14 6.29 1.32
N ASP A 65 -0.08 7.16 2.31
CA ASP A 65 0.98 8.00 2.88
C ASP A 65 2.03 7.16 3.61
N GLU A 66 1.61 6.22 4.47
CA GLU A 66 2.49 5.29 5.17
C GLU A 66 3.17 4.30 4.21
N ALA A 67 2.45 3.87 3.17
CA ALA A 67 3.01 3.02 2.12
C ALA A 67 4.09 3.77 1.32
N LEU A 68 3.83 5.02 0.91
CA LEU A 68 4.78 5.88 0.20
C LEU A 68 6.00 6.21 1.08
N TYR A 69 5.79 6.48 2.36
CA TYR A 69 6.90 6.66 3.30
C TYR A 69 7.80 5.42 3.34
N SER A 70 7.20 4.24 3.47
CA SER A 70 7.94 2.98 3.56
C SER A 70 8.71 2.67 2.27
N VAL A 71 8.10 2.87 1.10
CA VAL A 71 8.78 2.62 -0.18
C VAL A 71 9.86 3.66 -0.48
N ASN A 72 9.67 4.92 -0.07
CA ASN A 72 10.71 5.94 -0.19
C ASN A 72 11.91 5.62 0.71
N LYS A 73 11.69 5.09 1.92
CA LYS A 73 12.78 4.57 2.76
C LYS A 73 13.52 3.41 2.10
N ALA A 74 12.80 2.49 1.46
CA ALA A 74 13.44 1.42 0.68
C ALA A 74 14.33 1.98 -0.45
N LEU A 75 13.89 3.04 -1.12
CA LEU A 75 14.64 3.71 -2.19
C LEU A 75 15.83 4.54 -1.67
N GLU A 76 15.73 5.11 -0.47
CA GLU A 76 16.87 5.77 0.20
C GLU A 76 17.99 4.78 0.52
N ILE A 77 17.62 3.57 0.93
CA ILE A 77 18.56 2.50 1.27
C ILE A 77 19.15 1.86 0.01
N ASN A 78 18.30 1.52 -0.96
CA ASN A 78 18.71 0.96 -2.24
C ASN A 78 17.91 1.60 -3.39
N PRO A 79 18.48 2.62 -4.05
CA PRO A 79 17.81 3.32 -5.15
C PRO A 79 17.72 2.48 -6.43
N GLU A 80 18.50 1.40 -6.55
CA GLU A 80 18.51 0.51 -7.71
C GLU A 80 17.62 -0.72 -7.52
N LEU A 81 16.91 -0.83 -6.38
CA LEU A 81 16.00 -1.93 -6.15
C LEU A 81 14.74 -1.76 -7.02
N GLY A 82 14.70 -2.45 -8.17
CA GLY A 82 13.58 -2.42 -9.11
C GLY A 82 12.22 -2.73 -8.45
N LEU A 83 12.21 -3.63 -7.46
CA LEU A 83 11.02 -3.97 -6.68
C LEU A 83 10.46 -2.77 -5.89
N SER A 84 11.31 -1.89 -5.36
CA SER A 84 10.86 -0.67 -4.68
C SER A 84 10.15 0.27 -5.65
N TRP A 85 10.70 0.46 -6.85
CA TRP A 85 10.08 1.28 -7.89
C TRP A 85 8.74 0.70 -8.36
N HIS A 86 8.67 -0.63 -8.54
CA HIS A 86 7.42 -1.32 -8.89
C HIS A 86 6.36 -1.13 -7.81
N THR A 87 6.75 -1.31 -6.54
CA THR A 87 5.86 -1.14 -5.39
C THR A 87 5.37 0.31 -5.28
N LYS A 88 6.25 1.29 -5.48
CA LYS A 88 5.88 2.72 -5.50
C LYS A 88 4.89 3.02 -6.63
N GLY A 89 5.13 2.46 -7.82
CA GLY A 89 4.19 2.57 -8.94
C GLY A 89 2.82 1.98 -8.61
N PHE A 90 2.79 0.84 -7.94
CA PHE A 90 1.55 0.20 -7.51
C PHE A 90 0.78 1.04 -6.48
N ILE A 91 1.48 1.62 -5.51
CA ILE A 91 0.87 2.52 -4.51
C ILE A 91 0.30 3.77 -5.19
N LEU A 92 1.06 4.38 -6.10
CA LEU A 92 0.61 5.57 -6.83
C LEU A 92 -0.61 5.28 -7.71
N LEU A 93 -0.61 4.12 -8.38
CA LEU A 93 -1.74 3.69 -9.19
C LEU A 93 -3.02 3.55 -8.34
N ASN A 94 -2.91 2.95 -7.15
CA ASN A 94 -4.02 2.81 -6.22
C ASN A 94 -4.48 4.16 -5.63
N SER A 95 -3.55 5.10 -5.42
CA SER A 95 -3.87 6.47 -4.99
C SER A 95 -4.53 7.32 -6.09
N GLY A 96 -4.49 6.86 -7.35
CA GLY A 96 -5.07 7.53 -8.52
C GLY A 96 -4.08 8.30 -9.40
N ASP A 97 -2.81 8.40 -8.99
CA ASP A 97 -1.74 9.03 -9.78
C ASP A 97 -1.17 8.04 -10.81
N LYS A 98 -1.88 7.93 -11.94
CA LYS A 98 -1.47 7.07 -13.07
C LYS A 98 -0.18 7.55 -13.74
N THR A 99 0.03 8.86 -13.83
CA THR A 99 1.19 9.46 -14.49
C THR A 99 2.46 9.18 -13.68
N GLY A 100 2.42 9.40 -12.36
CA GLY A 100 3.50 9.06 -11.45
C GLY A 100 3.77 7.55 -11.39
N ALA A 101 2.71 6.73 -11.43
CA ALA A 101 2.84 5.28 -11.48
C ALA A 101 3.60 4.80 -12.72
N ALA A 102 3.27 5.35 -13.90
CA ALA A 102 3.95 5.00 -15.15
C ALA A 102 5.46 5.28 -15.11
N LEU A 103 5.85 6.42 -14.54
CA LEU A 103 7.27 6.78 -14.36
C LEU A 103 7.97 5.82 -13.39
N CYS A 104 7.30 5.42 -12.31
CA CYS A 104 7.86 4.47 -11.36
C CYS A 104 8.03 3.08 -11.98
N TYR A 105 7.06 2.61 -12.77
CA TYR A 105 7.17 1.33 -13.49
C TYR A 105 8.25 1.35 -14.56
N GLU A 106 8.45 2.46 -15.26
CA GLU A 106 9.56 2.63 -16.21
C GLU A 106 10.92 2.57 -15.50
N ASN A 107 11.05 3.17 -14.31
CA ASN A 107 12.26 3.01 -13.51
C ASN A 107 12.42 1.57 -13.01
N ALA A 108 11.33 0.90 -12.62
CA ALA A 108 11.37 -0.49 -12.17
C ALA A 108 11.93 -1.42 -13.26
N THR A 109 11.45 -1.29 -14.50
CA THR A 109 11.93 -2.10 -15.64
C THR A 109 13.34 -1.71 -16.09
N ARG A 110 13.74 -0.45 -15.88
CA ARG A 110 15.10 0.02 -16.14
C ARG A 110 16.12 -0.64 -15.21
N TYR A 111 15.82 -0.75 -13.92
CA TYR A 111 16.71 -1.39 -12.95
C TYR A 111 16.61 -2.91 -12.94
N ASP A 112 15.40 -3.43 -13.13
CA ASP A 112 15.14 -4.87 -13.23
C ASP A 112 14.23 -5.16 -14.44
N PRO A 113 14.82 -5.49 -15.60
CA PRO A 113 14.07 -5.83 -16.80
C PRO A 113 13.12 -7.02 -16.65
N SER A 114 13.34 -7.89 -15.64
CA SER A 114 12.45 -9.04 -15.39
C SER A 114 11.05 -8.61 -14.92
N LEU A 115 10.94 -7.40 -14.36
CA LEU A 115 9.66 -6.84 -13.91
C LEU A 115 8.77 -6.35 -15.05
N ALA A 116 9.27 -6.26 -16.29
CA ALA A 116 8.48 -5.78 -17.43
C ALA A 116 7.21 -6.60 -17.70
N GLY A 117 7.20 -7.89 -17.34
CA GLY A 117 5.99 -8.73 -17.42
C GLY A 117 4.99 -8.52 -16.29
N SER A 118 5.37 -7.85 -15.19
CA SER A 118 4.50 -7.61 -14.02
C SER A 118 4.00 -6.16 -13.93
N THR A 119 4.42 -5.28 -14.84
CA THR A 119 3.93 -3.91 -14.92
C THR A 119 2.65 -3.83 -15.76
N PRO A 120 1.65 -3.04 -15.34
CA PRO A 120 0.47 -2.77 -16.16
C PRO A 120 0.87 -2.03 -17.46
N ASP A 121 -0.05 -1.95 -18.42
CA ASP A 121 0.14 -1.17 -19.65
C ASP A 121 0.26 0.32 -19.32
N ILE A 122 1.51 0.79 -19.20
CA ILE A 122 1.84 2.16 -18.82
C ILE A 122 1.69 3.16 -19.98
N ASP A 123 1.60 2.69 -21.22
CA ASP A 123 1.49 3.58 -22.38
C ASP A 123 0.15 4.33 -22.36
N ASN A 124 -0.90 3.64 -21.90
CA ASN A 124 -2.22 4.23 -21.67
C ASN A 124 -2.26 5.22 -20.50
N PHE A 125 -1.28 5.18 -19.58
CA PHE A 125 -1.20 6.14 -18.47
C PHE A 125 -0.50 7.44 -18.87
N LYS A 126 0.40 7.38 -19.87
CA LYS A 126 1.16 8.54 -20.38
C LYS A 126 0.34 9.44 -21.31
N THR A 127 -0.72 8.91 -21.94
CA THR A 127 -1.54 9.62 -22.94
C THR A 127 -2.63 10.53 -22.32
N GLY A 128 -2.88 10.43 -21.02
CA GLY A 128 -3.91 11.21 -20.30
C GLY A 128 -3.54 12.66 -19.94
N GLY A 129 -2.31 13.09 -20.21
CA GLY A 129 -1.88 14.48 -20.02
C GLY A 129 -0.53 14.61 -19.34
N SER A 130 0.32 15.43 -19.95
CA SER A 130 1.60 15.93 -19.44
C SER A 130 2.83 15.03 -19.66
N GLN A 131 3.31 15.12 -20.90
CA GLN A 131 4.70 15.33 -21.29
C GLN A 131 5.74 15.38 -20.14
N PHE A 132 6.68 14.42 -20.18
CA PHE A 132 8.09 14.51 -19.80
C PHE A 132 8.49 15.53 -18.72
N VAL A 133 8.92 15.04 -17.55
CA VAL A 133 10.16 15.49 -16.91
C VAL A 133 10.84 14.26 -16.29
N ALA A 134 11.83 13.71 -17.01
CA ALA A 134 12.82 12.86 -16.37
C ALA A 134 13.63 13.74 -15.41
N VAL A 135 13.27 13.74 -14.13
CA VAL A 135 14.15 14.28 -13.09
C VAL A 135 15.27 13.26 -12.94
N SER A 136 16.31 13.42 -13.74
CA SER A 136 17.61 12.82 -13.50
C SER A 136 18.11 13.34 -12.16
N TYR A 137 18.00 12.53 -11.10
CA TYR A 137 18.72 12.74 -9.86
C TYR A 137 20.22 12.63 -10.18
N LYS A 138 20.87 13.77 -10.40
CA LYS A 138 22.33 13.85 -10.31
C LYS A 138 22.67 13.70 -8.83
N ALA A 139 23.33 12.61 -8.49
CA ALA A 139 24.15 12.56 -7.29
C ALA A 139 25.29 13.57 -7.48
N GLU A 140 25.37 14.56 -6.58
CA GLU A 140 26.57 15.38 -6.38
C GLU A 140 27.58 14.64 -5.50
#